data_AF-X1C1A7-F1
#
_entry.id   AF-X1C1A7-F1
#
_cell.length_a   1.000
_cell.length_b   1.000
_cell.length_c   1.000
_cell.angle_alpha   90.00
_cell.angle_beta   90.00
_cell.angle_gamma   90.00
#
_symmetry.space_group_name_H-M   'P 1'
#
loop_
_entity.id
_entity.type
_entity.pdbx_description
1 polymer ?
#
loop_
_entity_poly.entity_id
_entity_poly.type
_entity_poly.pdbx_seq_one_letter_code
_entity_poly.pdbx_strand_id
1 'polypeptide(L)'
;TIWIDYIDIWFTGIEDRLETTIVLSVELLDAEEKIVLSETREYPISILEDDIVAEDKFTIEYPLKLKRGTYSLNLELINEAGKEKRKKSLQIEVKREAHDYR
;
A
#
# COMPACT_ATOMS: atom_id res chain seq x y z
N THR A 1 0.13 7.10 -2.85
CA THR A 1 1.18 6.70 -1.90
C THR A 1 0.54 6.29 -0.59
N ILE A 2 0.97 5.17 -0.03
CA ILE A 2 0.55 4.70 1.29
C ILE A 2 1.79 4.75 2.19
N TRP A 3 1.62 5.31 3.38
CA TRP A 3 2.67 5.43 4.39
C TRP A 3 2.38 4.46 5.52
N ILE A 4 3.41 3.74 5.96
CA ILE A 4 3.36 2.89 7.14
C ILE A 4 4.56 3.28 7.99
N ASP A 5 4.28 3.74 9.20
CA ASP A 5 5.34 4.03 10.16
C ASP A 5 5.99 2.71 10.56
N TYR A 6 7.33 2.68 10.58
CA TYR A 6 8.08 1.47 10.88
C TYR A 6 7.69 0.84 12.23
N ILE A 7 7.35 1.68 13.22
CA ILE A 7 6.91 1.23 14.55
C ILE A 7 5.61 0.39 14.54
N ASP A 8 4.82 0.49 13.47
CA ASP A 8 3.61 -0.30 13.25
C ASP A 8 3.89 -1.62 12.51
N ILE A 9 5.16 -1.96 12.26
CA ILE A 9 5.58 -3.15 11.52
C ILE A 9 6.28 -4.12 12.48
N TRP A 10 5.71 -5.31 12.62
CA TRP A 10 6.36 -6.44 13.29
C TRP A 10 7.35 -7.14 12.37
N PHE A 11 8.49 -7.51 12.94
CA PHE A 11 9.55 -8.26 12.28
C PHE A 11 9.83 -9.55 13.03
N THR A 12 10.29 -10.55 12.30
CA THR A 12 10.84 -11.79 12.86
C THR A 12 12.35 -11.69 12.82
N GLY A 13 12.99 -11.86 13.98
CA GLY A 13 14.46 -11.95 14.06
C GLY A 13 14.95 -13.27 13.47
N ILE A 14 15.82 -13.19 12.48
CA ILE A 14 16.50 -14.31 11.85
C ILE A 14 18.00 -13.97 11.84
N GLU A 15 18.75 -14.61 12.74
CA GLU A 15 20.17 -14.33 13.00
C GLU A 15 20.39 -12.83 13.35
N ASP A 16 21.16 -12.09 12.55
CA ASP A 16 21.43 -10.66 12.72
C ASP A 16 20.48 -9.76 11.89
N ARG A 17 19.38 -10.32 11.37
CA ARG A 17 18.42 -9.64 10.49
C ARG A 17 17.01 -9.68 11.03
N LEU A 18 16.27 -8.64 10.67
CA LEU A 18 14.84 -8.54 10.89
C LEU A 18 14.14 -8.71 9.55
N GLU A 19 13.29 -9.73 9.48
CA GLU A 19 12.59 -10.11 8.27
C GLU A 19 11.08 -10.04 8.48
N THR A 20 10.36 -9.52 7.49
CA THR A 20 8.90 -9.56 7.46
C THR A 20 8.42 -9.51 6.02
N THR A 21 7.22 -9.98 5.78
CA THR A 21 6.56 -9.83 4.48
C THR A 21 5.35 -8.94 4.65
N ILE A 22 5.30 -7.88 3.85
CA ILE A 22 4.13 -7.01 3.74
C ILE A 22 3.34 -7.43 2.51
N VAL A 23 2.13 -7.91 2.72
CA VAL A 23 1.21 -8.25 1.64
C VAL A 23 0.25 -7.09 1.43
N LEU A 24 0.29 -6.48 0.26
CA LEU A 24 -0.64 -5.43 -0.18
C LEU A 24 -1.64 -6.03 -1.16
N SER A 25 -2.90 -6.10 -0.75
CA SER A 25 -4.02 -6.37 -1.65
C SER A 25 -4.67 -5.05 -2.07
N VAL A 26 -4.79 -4.87 -3.38
CA VAL A 26 -5.37 -3.71 -4.02
C VAL A 26 -6.63 -4.16 -4.75
N GLU A 27 -7.76 -3.59 -4.38
CA GLU A 27 -9.02 -3.78 -5.08
C GLU A 27 -9.55 -2.40 -5.50
N LEU A 28 -9.86 -2.25 -6.77
CA LEU A 28 -10.41 -1.04 -7.34
C LEU A 28 -11.76 -1.34 -7.93
N LEU A 29 -12.76 -0.58 -7.52
CA LEU A 29 -14.12 -0.65 -8.01
C LEU A 29 -14.46 0.62 -8.77
N ASP A 30 -15.23 0.52 -9.85
CA ASP A 30 -15.80 1.67 -10.54
C ASP A 30 -17.04 2.23 -9.80
N ALA A 31 -17.67 3.27 -10.35
CA ALA A 31 -18.88 3.88 -9.80
C ALA A 31 -20.09 2.92 -9.75
N GLU A 32 -20.12 1.87 -10.59
CA GLU A 32 -21.13 0.81 -10.52
C GLU A 32 -20.74 -0.33 -9.56
N GLU A 33 -19.73 -0.12 -8.70
CA GLU A 33 -19.20 -1.14 -7.77
C GLU A 33 -18.65 -2.39 -8.48
N LYS A 34 -18.30 -2.28 -9.77
CA LYS A 34 -17.65 -3.37 -10.50
C LYS A 34 -16.15 -3.34 -10.25
N ILE A 35 -15.60 -4.49 -9.92
CA ILE A 35 -14.15 -4.67 -9.75
C ILE A 35 -13.48 -4.46 -11.11
N VAL A 36 -12.69 -3.40 -11.22
CA VAL A 36 -11.88 -3.06 -12.39
C VAL A 36 -10.43 -3.51 -12.24
N LEU A 37 -9.97 -3.71 -11.00
CA LEU A 37 -8.65 -4.27 -10.68
C LEU A 37 -8.72 -5.00 -9.35
N SER A 38 -8.14 -6.19 -9.27
CA SER A 38 -7.88 -6.91 -8.02
C SER A 38 -6.52 -7.56 -8.15
N GLU A 39 -5.56 -7.13 -7.34
CA GLU A 39 -4.19 -7.63 -7.35
C GLU A 39 -3.66 -7.71 -5.92
N THR A 40 -2.89 -8.76 -5.64
CA THR A 40 -2.14 -8.90 -4.39
C THR A 40 -0.65 -8.93 -4.72
N ARG A 41 0.12 -8.14 -3.97
CA ARG A 41 1.58 -8.08 -4.08
C ARG A 41 2.23 -8.29 -2.73
N GLU A 42 3.34 -9.00 -2.73
CA GLU A 42 4.14 -9.28 -1.55
C GLU A 42 5.43 -8.46 -1.63
N TYR A 43 5.77 -7.83 -0.50
CA TYR A 43 6.96 -7.01 -0.33
C TYR A 43 7.77 -7.62 0.83
N PRO A 44 8.70 -8.55 0.53
CA PRO A 44 9.62 -9.04 1.55
C PRO A 44 10.57 -7.91 1.95
N ILE A 45 10.65 -7.65 3.25
CA ILE A 45 11.53 -6.67 3.88
C ILE A 45 12.54 -7.46 4.71
N SER A 46 13.82 -7.21 4.47
CA SER A 46 14.93 -7.79 5.23
C SER A 46 15.92 -6.66 5.52
N ILE A 47 16.09 -6.35 6.80
CA ILE A 47 16.92 -5.24 7.28
C ILE A 47 17.83 -5.72 8.41
N LEU A 48 18.97 -5.06 8.60
CA LEU A 48 19.84 -5.32 9.74
C LEU A 48 19.28 -4.64 10.99
N GLU A 49 19.45 -5.27 12.15
CA GLU A 49 18.93 -4.73 13.42
C GLU A 49 19.52 -3.34 13.76
N ASP A 50 20.78 -3.11 13.38
CA ASP A 50 21.51 -1.84 13.58
C ASP A 50 21.08 -0.70 12.63
N ASP A 51 20.37 -0.99 11.53
CA ASP A 51 20.00 0.01 10.50
C ASP A 51 18.64 0.70 10.78
N ILE A 52 17.94 0.32 11.85
CA ILE A 52 16.59 0.80 12.13
C ILE A 52 16.62 2.09 12.94
N VAL A 53 16.22 3.18 12.29
CA VAL A 53 15.91 4.45 12.96
C VAL A 53 14.40 4.53 13.19
N ALA A 54 13.96 4.82 14.41
CA ALA A 54 12.54 4.80 14.81
C ALA A 54 11.60 5.74 14.02
N GLU A 55 12.15 6.65 13.22
CA GLU A 55 11.41 7.60 12.38
C GLU A 55 11.31 7.15 10.90
N ASP A 56 11.83 5.98 10.55
CA ASP A 56 11.80 5.50 9.18
C ASP A 56 10.37 5.13 8.74
N LYS A 57 10.05 5.41 7.48
CA LYS A 57 8.70 5.20 6.92
C LYS A 57 8.79 4.32 5.70
N PHE A 58 8.10 3.19 5.75
CA PHE A 58 7.98 2.36 4.57
C PHE A 58 6.97 2.98 3.60
N THR A 59 7.43 3.25 2.38
CA THR A 59 6.64 3.89 1.33
C THR A 59 6.39 2.91 0.20
N ILE A 60 5.12 2.57 -0.04
CA ILE A 60 4.73 1.76 -1.19
C ILE A 60 4.09 2.65 -2.25
N GLU A 61 4.74 2.69 -3.41
CA GLU A 61 4.26 3.37 -4.60
C GLU A 61 3.58 2.37 -5.53
N TYR A 62 2.26 2.51 -5.69
CA TYR A 62 1.47 1.67 -6.58
C TYR A 62 0.92 2.51 -7.75
N PRO A 63 1.54 2.45 -8.94
CA PRO A 63 1.13 3.26 -10.08
C PRO A 63 -0.19 2.75 -10.67
N LEU A 64 -1.23 3.58 -10.66
CA LEU A 64 -2.54 3.29 -11.26
C LEU A 64 -2.75 4.12 -12.52
N LYS A 65 -3.14 3.45 -13.61
CA LYS A 65 -3.61 4.10 -14.85
C LYS A 65 -5.13 4.06 -14.89
N LEU A 66 -5.77 5.15 -14.49
CA LEU A 66 -7.22 5.24 -14.41
C LEU A 66 -7.78 6.06 -15.59
N LYS A 67 -8.93 5.61 -16.10
CA LYS A 67 -9.76 6.45 -16.98
C LYS A 67 -10.51 7.46 -16.12
N ARG A 68 -11.20 8.40 -16.77
CA ARG A 68 -12.06 9.35 -16.07
C ARG A 68 -13.24 8.61 -15.45
N GLY A 69 -13.59 9.01 -14.24
CA GLY A 69 -14.67 8.42 -13.48
C GLY A 69 -14.41 8.51 -11.98
N THR A 70 -15.37 7.98 -11.23
CA THR A 70 -15.27 7.80 -9.80
C THR A 70 -14.91 6.34 -9.52
N TYR A 71 -13.95 6.13 -8.64
CA TYR A 71 -13.49 4.81 -8.25
C TYR A 71 -13.42 4.72 -6.73
N SER A 72 -13.69 3.53 -6.22
CA SER A 72 -13.42 3.15 -4.84
C SER A 72 -12.18 2.26 -4.82
N LEU A 73 -11.13 2.71 -4.15
CA LEU A 73 -9.89 1.98 -3.96
C LEU A 73 -9.88 1.39 -2.56
N ASN A 74 -9.93 0.08 -2.46
CA ASN A 74 -9.76 -0.70 -1.24
C ASN A 74 -8.32 -1.23 -1.18
N LEU A 75 -7.65 -0.94 -0.09
CA LEU A 75 -6.28 -1.36 0.18
C LEU A 75 -6.29 -2.18 1.46
N GLU A 76 -5.77 -3.39 1.41
CA GLU A 76 -5.51 -4.22 2.57
C GLU A 76 -4.01 -4.47 2.67
N LEU A 77 -3.43 -4.11 3.80
CA LEU A 77 -2.03 -4.34 4.14
C LEU A 77 -1.99 -5.38 5.25
N ILE A 78 -1.21 -6.44 5.04
CA ILE A 78 -1.01 -7.51 6.01
C ILE A 78 0.47 -7.59 6.33
N ASN A 79 0.81 -7.47 7.61
CA ASN A 79 2.13 -7.83 8.11
C ASN A 79 2.10 -9.30 8.51
N GLU A 80 2.87 -10.16 7.85
CA GLU A 80 2.82 -11.60 8.11
C GLU A 80 3.41 -12.00 9.46
N ALA A 81 4.47 -11.32 9.92
CA ALA A 81 5.13 -11.63 11.18
C ALA A 81 4.23 -11.36 12.40
N GLY A 82 3.47 -10.26 12.38
CA GLY A 82 2.54 -9.87 13.46
C GLY A 82 1.08 -10.27 13.20
N LYS A 83 0.77 -10.75 11.98
CA LYS A 83 -0.60 -10.93 11.46
C LYS A 83 -1.48 -9.68 11.57
N GLU A 84 -0.88 -8.51 11.71
CA GLU A 84 -1.61 -7.25 11.73
C GLU A 84 -2.18 -6.94 10.36
N LYS A 85 -3.41 -6.46 10.34
CA LYS A 85 -4.13 -6.09 9.11
C LYS A 85 -4.57 -4.65 9.20
N ARG A 86 -4.17 -3.84 8.23
CA ARG A 86 -4.70 -2.49 8.04
C ARG A 86 -5.51 -2.43 6.76
N LYS A 87 -6.70 -1.86 6.87
CA LYS A 87 -7.59 -1.61 5.73
C LYS A 87 -7.74 -0.12 5.52
N LYS A 88 -7.69 0.30 4.27
CA LYS A 88 -7.93 1.69 3.89
C LYS A 88 -8.75 1.73 2.62
N SER A 89 -9.89 2.38 2.70
CA SER A 89 -10.73 2.66 1.54
C SER A 89 -10.64 4.14 1.19
N LEU A 90 -10.49 4.43 -0.09
CA LEU A 90 -10.33 5.77 -0.64
C LEU A 90 -11.27 5.93 -1.82
N GLN A 91 -11.94 7.08 -1.92
CA GLN A 91 -12.62 7.46 -3.15
C GLN A 91 -11.69 8.30 -4.01
N ILE A 92 -11.59 7.95 -5.28
CA ILE A 92 -10.74 8.64 -6.26
C ILE A 92 -11.66 9.14 -7.37
N GLU A 93 -11.66 10.45 -7.58
CA GLU A 93 -12.38 11.09 -8.68
C GLU A 93 -11.38 11.58 -9.72
N VAL A 94 -11.35 10.93 -10.88
CA VAL A 94 -10.43 11.27 -11.99
C VAL A 94 -11.15 12.20 -12.96
N LYS A 95 -10.88 13.51 -12.84
CA LYS A 95 -11.41 14.54 -13.74
C LYS A 95 -10.52 14.74 -14.97
N ARG A 96 -11.03 15.44 -15.98
CA ARG A 96 -10.16 16.06 -16.99
C ARG A 96 -9.23 17.03 -16.27
N GLU A 97 -7.93 16.93 -16.54
CA GLU A 97 -7.08 18.13 -16.44
C GLU A 97 -7.71 19.19 -17.34
N ALA A 98 -8.04 20.34 -16.75
CA ALA A 98 -8.40 21.52 -17.52
C ALA A 98 -7.12 21.96 -18.24
N HIS A 99 -7.03 21.67 -19.54
CA HIS A 99 -6.10 22.40 -20.39
C HIS A 99 -6.61 23.85 -20.41
N ASP A 100 -6.01 24.70 -19.58
CA ASP A 100 -6.11 26.15 -19.68
C ASP A 100 -5.40 26.54 -20.99
N TYR A 101 -6.16 26.60 -22.09
CA TYR A 101 -5.71 27.26 -23.30
C TYR A 101 -5.82 28.76 -23.05
N ARG A 102 -4.70 29.38 -22.69
CA ARG A 102 -4.55 30.83 -22.66
C ARG A 102 -3.58 31.29 -23.74
#